data_AF-A0A2E8CM92-F1
#
_entry.id   AF-A0A2E8CM92-F1
#
_cell.length_a   1.000
_cell.length_b   1.000
_cell.length_c   1.000
_cell.angle_alpha   90.00
_cell.angle_beta   90.00
_cell.angle_gamma   90.00
#
_symmetry.space_group_name_H-M   'P 1'
#
loop_
_entity.id
_entity.type
_entity.pdbx_description
1 polymer ?
#
loop_
_entity_poly.entity_id
_entity_poly.type
_entity_poly.pdbx_seq_one_letter_code
_entity_poly.pdbx_strand_id
1 'polypeptide(L)' 'MIGYDEEKRGSQSNDAIHTEKVVADRKIFFLDLKENDRGQFVKITEDVRGRRDTIMVPAEFLGDFIDALQAIEDAVEGDE' A
#
# COMPACT_ATOMS: atom_id res chain seq x y z
N MET A 1 8.74 -17.74 19.74
CA MET A 1 8.49 -16.37 19.24
C MET A 1 9.37 -16.22 18.00
N ILE A 2 8.80 -16.41 16.81
CA ILE A 2 9.55 -16.40 15.55
C ILE A 2 9.86 -14.94 15.24
N GLY A 3 11.13 -14.57 15.37
CA GLY A 3 11.63 -13.28 14.93
C GLY A 3 11.33 -13.12 13.45
N TYR A 4 10.59 -12.09 13.10
CA TYR A 4 10.51 -11.65 11.73
C TYR A 4 11.84 -10.97 11.43
N ASP A 5 12.72 -11.69 10.74
CA ASP A 5 13.92 -11.20 10.07
C ASP A 5 13.68 -9.80 9.47
N GLU A 6 14.07 -8.75 10.21
CA GLU A 6 14.15 -7.36 9.74
C GLU A 6 15.38 -7.14 8.83
N GLU A 7 16.19 -8.17 8.63
CA GLU A 7 17.46 -8.09 7.95
C GLU A 7 17.52 -9.07 6.79
N LYS A 8 16.94 -8.74 5.62
CA LYS A 8 17.58 -8.92 4.30
C LYS A 8 16.75 -8.30 3.17
N ARG A 9 17.31 -7.22 2.61
CA ARG A 9 17.31 -6.83 1.18
C ARG A 9 16.01 -6.15 0.65
N GLY A 10 16.07 -4.97 0.05
CA GLY A 10 17.25 -4.19 -0.33
C GLY A 10 16.93 -2.85 -1.01
N SER A 11 18.03 -2.12 -1.19
CA SER A 11 18.19 -0.79 -1.80
C SER A 11 17.76 0.38 -0.91
N GLN A 12 18.79 0.98 -0.31
CA GLN A 12 18.97 2.41 -0.06
C GLN A 12 17.76 3.29 -0.39
N SER A 13 17.22 3.96 0.65
CA SER A 13 16.63 5.30 0.58
C SER A 13 16.28 5.78 -0.84
N ASN A 14 15.03 5.59 -1.23
CA ASN A 14 14.38 6.47 -2.19
C ASN A 14 13.09 6.93 -1.53
N ASP A 15 13.26 8.04 -0.82
CA ASP A 15 12.38 8.71 0.13
C ASP A 15 10.92 8.64 -0.28
N ALA A 16 10.16 7.76 0.38
CA ALA A 16 8.72 7.94 0.39
C ALA A 16 8.46 9.31 1.02
N ILE A 17 7.77 10.17 0.28
CA ILE A 17 7.29 11.47 0.77
C ILE A 17 6.38 11.22 1.97
N HIS A 18 5.58 10.14 1.91
CA HIS A 18 4.70 9.70 2.96
C HIS A 18 4.49 8.19 2.88
N THR A 19 4.30 7.55 4.03
CA THR A 19 4.06 6.10 4.13
C THR A 19 2.94 5.83 5.12
N GLU A 20 1.95 5.06 4.67
CA GLU A 20 0.90 4.49 5.52
C GLU A 20 0.98 2.97 5.54
N LYS A 21 0.48 2.37 6.62
CA LYS A 21 0.51 0.93 6.83
C LYS A 21 -0.83 0.43 7.34
N VAL A 22 -1.39 -0.56 6.66
CA VAL A 22 -2.60 -1.28 7.08
C VAL A 22 -2.23 -2.71 7.44
N VAL A 23 -2.62 -3.15 8.64
CA VAL A 23 -2.39 -4.53 9.10
C VAL A 23 -3.72 -5.26 9.15
N ALA A 24 -3.84 -6.39 8.44
CA ALA A 24 -5.05 -7.19 8.36
C ALA A 24 -4.71 -8.68 8.52
N ASP A 25 -4.97 -9.25 9.70
CA ASP A 25 -4.67 -10.64 10.06
C ASP A 25 -3.23 -11.07 9.71
N ARG A 26 -3.09 -11.84 8.62
CA ARG A 26 -1.82 -12.38 8.11
C ARG A 26 -1.16 -11.53 7.03
N LYS A 27 -1.81 -10.43 6.64
CA LYS A 27 -1.42 -9.54 5.55
C LYS A 27 -1.03 -8.18 6.10
N ILE A 28 -0.06 -7.54 5.45
CA ILE A 28 0.32 -6.17 5.71
C ILE A 28 0.31 -5.44 4.37
N PHE A 29 -0.37 -4.30 4.30
CA PHE A 29 -0.31 -3.40 3.15
C PHE A 29 0.56 -2.20 3.50
N PHE A 30 1.51 -1.89 2.62
CA PHE A 30 2.32 -0.67 2.69
C PHE A 30 1.91 0.24 1.54
N LEU A 31 1.59 1.49 1.84
CA LEU A 31 1.21 2.51 0.87
C LEU A 31 2.25 3.62 0.94
N ASP A 32 3.16 3.65 -0.04
CA ASP A 32 4.25 4.63 -0.10
C ASP A 32 3.98 5.68 -1.19
N LEU A 33 3.75 6.93 -0.82
CA LEU A 33 3.75 8.05 -1.75
C LEU A 33 5.19 8.39 -2.15
N LYS A 34 5.47 8.38 -3.45
CA LYS A 34 6.78 8.63 -4.02
C LYS A 34 6.67 9.59 -5.20
N GLU A 35 7.80 10.14 -5.61
CA GLU A 35 7.91 11.03 -6.76
C GLU A 35 9.05 10.59 -7.67
N ASN A 36 8.87 10.78 -8.97
CA ASN A 36 9.91 10.64 -9.98
C ASN A 36 9.73 11.72 -11.05
N ASP A 37 10.54 11.70 -12.11
CA ASP A 37 10.50 12.69 -13.20
C ASP A 37 9.15 12.79 -13.92
N ARG A 38 8.25 11.81 -13.75
CA ARG A 38 6.89 11.79 -14.32
C ARG A 38 5.81 12.27 -13.35
N GLY A 39 6.18 12.63 -12.13
CA GLY A 39 5.27 13.08 -11.08
C GLY A 39 5.14 12.10 -9.91
N GLN A 40 4.08 12.28 -9.13
CA GLN A 40 3.83 11.53 -7.91
C GLN A 40 3.03 10.25 -8.17
N PHE A 41 3.33 9.21 -7.40
CA PHE A 41 2.63 7.92 -7.46
C PHE A 41 2.66 7.24 -6.09
N VAL A 42 1.66 6.42 -5.82
CA VAL A 42 1.60 5.57 -4.63
C VAL A 42 2.00 4.16 -5.02
N LYS A 43 3.01 3.62 -4.35
CA LYS A 43 3.38 2.21 -4.43
C LYS A 43 2.62 1.46 -3.33
N ILE A 44 1.70 0.59 -3.73
CA ILE A 44 0.94 -0.26 -2.80
C ILE A 44 1.56 -1.65 -2.83
N THR A 45 2.03 -2.12 -1.69
CA THR A 45 2.64 -3.45 -1.51
C THR A 45 1.81 -4.29 -0.56
N GLU A 46 1.29 -5.42 -1.01
CA GLU A 46 0.75 -6.48 -0.14
C GLU A 46 1.90 -7.40 0.28
N ASP A 47 2.07 -7.63 1.57
CA ASP A 47 3.00 -8.60 2.14
C ASP A 47 2.23 -9.68 2.91
N VAL A 48 2.32 -10.92 2.43
CA VAL A 48 1.73 -12.10 3.06
C VAL A 48 2.85 -13.04 3.49
N ARG A 49 3.31 -12.90 4.73
CA ARG A 49 4.40 -13.72 5.31
C ARG A 49 5.67 -13.75 4.44
N GLY A 50 6.06 -12.60 3.92
CA GLY A 50 7.27 -12.42 3.10
C GLY A 50 7.03 -12.56 1.60
N ARG A 51 5.86 -13.03 1.16
CA ARG A 51 5.47 -12.96 -0.25
C ARG A 51 4.90 -11.59 -0.54
N ARG A 52 5.54 -10.85 -1.44
CA ARG A 52 5.18 -9.48 -1.77
C ARG A 52 4.63 -9.34 -3.18
N ASP A 53 3.46 -8.74 -3.29
CA ASP A 53 2.83 -8.32 -4.53
C ASP A 53 2.70 -6.78 -4.51
N THR A 54 2.89 -6.11 -5.64
CA THR A 54 3.01 -4.65 -5.69
C THR A 54 2.35 -4.06 -6.92
N ILE A 55 1.63 -2.95 -6.74
CA ILE A 55 1.15 -2.08 -7.81
C ILE A 55 1.63 -0.65 -7.60
N MET A 56 1.62 0.14 -8.66
CA MET A 56 1.89 1.58 -8.63
C MET A 56 0.68 2.32 -9.19
N VAL A 57 0.17 3.28 -8.45
CA VAL A 57 -0.99 4.10 -8.83
C VAL A 57 -0.52 5.54 -8.99
N PRO A 58 -0.65 6.17 -10.18
CA PRO A 58 -0.34 7.59 -10.32
C PRO A 58 -1.22 8.42 -9.38
N ALA A 59 -0.64 9.45 -8.75
CA ALA A 59 -1.32 10.23 -7.72
C ALA A 59 -2.61 10.92 -8.24
N GLU A 60 -2.65 11.25 -9.54
CA GLU A 60 -3.82 11.85 -10.19
C GLU A 60 -5.07 10.95 -10.16
N PHE A 61 -4.92 9.62 -10.05
CA PHE A 61 -6.04 8.66 -10.00
C PHE A 61 -6.41 8.23 -8.58
N LEU A 62 -5.77 8.79 -7.54
CA LEU A 62 -6.09 8.40 -6.16
C LEU A 62 -7.53 8.75 -5.77
N GLY A 63 -8.08 9.85 -6.29
CA GLY A 63 -9.48 10.22 -6.07
C GLY A 63 -10.43 9.11 -6.51
N ASP A 64 -10.29 8.65 -7.77
CA ASP A 64 -11.12 7.57 -8.32
C ASP A 64 -10.96 6.25 -7.52
N PHE A 65 -9.76 5.95 -7.04
CA PHE A 65 -9.51 4.78 -6.19
C PHE A 65 -10.21 4.90 -4.82
N ILE A 66 -10.17 6.08 -4.21
CA ILE A 66 -10.83 6.35 -2.93
C ILE A 66 -12.35 6.25 -3.10
N ASP A 67 -12.91 6.89 -4.13
CA ASP A 67 -14.35 6.84 -4.42
C ASP A 67 -14.82 5.39 -4.65
N ALA A 68 -14.02 4.58 -5.36
CA ALA A 68 -14.32 3.17 -5.57
C ALA A 68 -14.26 2.34 -4.26
N LEU A 69 -13.30 2.62 -3.38
CA LEU A 69 -13.21 1.96 -2.07
C LEU A 69 -14.36 2.37 -1.15
N GLN A 70 -14.74 3.64 -1.13
CA GLN A 70 -15.89 4.14 -0.38
C GLN A 70 -17.20 3.50 -0.86
N ALA A 71 -17.41 3.41 -2.18
CA ALA A 71 -18.58 2.72 -2.72
C ALA A 71 -18.63 1.23 -2.34
N ILE A 72 -17.46 0.58 -2.22
CA ILE A 72 -17.38 -0.80 -1.72
C ILE A 72 -17.68 -0.85 -0.22
N GLU A 73 -17.19 0.10 0.58
CA GLU A 73 -17.46 0.21 2.01
C GLU A 73 -18.97 0.38 2.28
N ASP A 74 -19.61 1.35 1.62
CA ASP A 74 -21.06 1.57 1.70
C ASP A 74 -21.86 0.31 1.33
N ALA A 75 -21.39 -0.45 0.32
CA ALA A 75 -22.03 -1.69 -0.08
C ALA A 75 -21.86 -2.83 0.94
N VAL A 76 -20.77 -2.82 1.72
CA VAL A 76 -20.57 -3.78 2.82
C VAL A 76 -21.47 -3.45 4.02
N GLU A 77 -21.72 -2.16 4.28
CA GLU A 77 -22.58 -1.70 5.38
C GLU A 77 -24.09 -1.80 5.05
N GLY A 78 -24.45 -1.74 3.77
CA GLY A 78 -25.85 -1.77 3.30
C GLY A 78 -26.54 -3.14 3.29
N ASP A 79 -25.89 -4.20 3.78
CA ASP A 79 -26.41 -5.57 3.90
C ASP A 79 -26.88 -5.91 5.35
N GLU A 80 -27.18 -4.90 6.18
CA GLU A 80 -27.90 -5.05 7.47
C GLU A 80 -29.37 -4.58 7.43
#